data_AF-A0A4Q2S5X7-F1
#
_entry.id   AF-A0A4Q2S5X7-F1
#
_cell.length_a   1.000
_cell.length_b   1.000
_cell.length_c   1.000
_cell.angle_alpha   90.00
_cell.angle_beta   90.00
_cell.angle_gamma   90.00
#
_symmetry.space_group_name_H-M   'P 1'
#
loop_
_entity.id
_entity.type
_entity.pdbx_description
1 polymer ?
#
loop_
_entity_poly.entity_id
_entity_poly.type
_entity_poly.pdbx_seq_one_letter_code
_entity_poly.pdbx_strand_id
1 'polypeptide(L)'
;MTTRRFTAAVELPHTAEQAFTYLVDPRNRPQWQSSLLSVDVPADEEPHLGQAWSELTAVGVRPHLVVTEFVPFRTWAERGTWRGVEASLRLRFTALGSGCRVQAEGEVTGTGVYAVAAVSSGVLAGRAIAADLRKAGRLIAERA
;
A
#
# COMPACT_ATOMS: atom_id res chain seq x y z
N MET A 1 3.31 -22.92 -7.26
CA MET A 1 2.85 -21.65 -6.64
C MET A 1 3.98 -21.16 -5.76
N THR A 2 4.33 -19.88 -5.83
CA THR A 2 5.43 -19.31 -5.04
C THR A 2 4.94 -18.08 -4.30
N THR A 3 5.12 -18.07 -2.99
CA THR A 3 4.75 -16.95 -2.11
C THR A 3 5.99 -16.30 -1.53
N ARG A 4 6.04 -14.98 -1.50
CA ARG A 4 7.08 -14.18 -0.86
C ARG A 4 6.46 -13.17 0.08
N ARG A 5 6.93 -13.18 1.32
CA ARG A 5 6.53 -12.21 2.35
C ARG A 5 7.51 -11.06 2.39
N PHE A 6 7.02 -9.89 2.77
CA PHE A 6 7.83 -8.72 3.04
C PHE A 6 7.30 -7.98 4.26
N THR A 7 8.19 -7.24 4.90
CA THR A 7 7.87 -6.34 6.00
C THR A 7 8.66 -5.05 5.85
N ALA A 8 8.08 -3.94 6.28
CA ALA A 8 8.74 -2.66 6.38
C ALA A 8 8.16 -1.88 7.57
N ALA A 9 8.97 -0.99 8.15
CA ALA A 9 8.49 -0.05 9.15
C ALA A 9 9.15 1.31 8.93
N VAL A 10 8.38 2.37 9.08
CA VAL A 10 8.86 3.75 9.08
C VAL A 10 8.25 4.50 10.24
N GLU A 11 8.99 5.46 10.78
CA GLU A 11 8.46 6.43 11.73
C GLU A 11 8.20 7.72 10.95
N LEU A 12 7.00 8.27 11.12
CA LEU A 12 6.54 9.49 10.47
C LEU A 12 6.36 10.57 11.54
N PRO A 13 6.75 11.82 11.27
CA PRO A 13 6.55 12.94 12.19
C PRO A 13 5.09 13.44 12.21
N HIS A 14 4.13 12.54 11.96
CA HIS A 14 2.70 12.83 11.83
C HIS A 14 1.90 11.96 12.78
N THR A 15 0.76 12.44 13.25
CA THR A 15 -0.15 11.62 14.06
C THR A 15 -0.61 10.38 13.29
N ALA A 16 -1.01 9.34 14.01
CA ALA A 16 -1.59 8.14 13.39
C ALA A 16 -2.84 8.48 12.56
N GLU A 17 -3.62 9.48 12.97
CA GLU A 17 -4.79 9.97 12.25
C GLU A 17 -4.43 10.61 10.90
N GLN A 18 -3.46 11.53 10.87
CA GLN A 18 -2.99 12.15 9.63
C GLN A 18 -2.39 11.12 8.68
N ALA A 19 -1.54 10.23 9.19
CA ALA A 19 -0.92 9.18 8.40
C ALA A 19 -1.96 8.20 7.84
N PHE A 20 -2.91 7.77 8.67
CA PHE A 20 -3.99 6.86 8.26
C PHE A 20 -4.84 7.51 7.18
N THR A 21 -5.39 8.69 7.43
CA THR A 21 -6.28 9.39 6.50
C THR A 21 -5.65 9.59 5.13
N TYR A 22 -4.35 9.94 5.09
CA TYR A 22 -3.64 10.11 3.82
C TYR A 22 -3.38 8.77 3.10
N LEU A 23 -2.92 7.74 3.82
CA LEU A 23 -2.46 6.48 3.23
C LEU A 23 -3.60 5.54 2.80
N VAL A 24 -4.75 5.58 3.47
CA VAL A 24 -5.88 4.69 3.14
C VAL A 24 -6.70 5.17 1.94
N ASP A 25 -6.49 6.42 1.50
CA ASP A 25 -7.15 6.97 0.34
C ASP A 25 -6.41 6.58 -0.95
N PRO A 26 -7.01 5.74 -1.82
CA PRO A 26 -6.36 5.28 -3.05
C PRO A 26 -5.96 6.45 -3.96
N ARG A 27 -6.70 7.56 -3.94
CA ARG A 27 -6.45 8.77 -4.76
C ARG A 27 -5.08 9.39 -4.46
N ASN A 28 -4.53 9.17 -3.27
CA ASN A 28 -3.21 9.68 -2.90
C ASN A 28 -2.06 8.79 -3.38
N ARG A 29 -2.28 7.50 -3.69
CA ARG A 29 -1.19 6.55 -3.99
C ARG A 29 -0.27 6.96 -5.13
N PRO A 30 -0.75 7.45 -6.29
CA PRO A 30 0.15 7.80 -7.41
C PRO A 30 1.18 8.87 -7.04
N GLN A 31 0.90 9.66 -6.00
CA GLN A 31 1.80 10.72 -5.55
C GLN A 31 3.06 10.15 -4.86
N TRP A 32 2.95 9.01 -4.17
CA TRP A 32 4.02 8.48 -3.31
C TRP A 32 4.51 7.08 -3.67
N GLN A 33 3.72 6.25 -4.33
CA GLN A 33 4.12 4.89 -4.72
C GLN A 33 4.88 4.92 -6.06
N SER A 34 6.17 4.61 -6.04
CA SER A 34 7.10 4.92 -7.14
C SER A 34 6.75 4.29 -8.51
N SER A 35 6.04 3.16 -8.52
CA SER A 35 5.68 2.45 -9.76
C SER A 35 4.24 2.70 -10.23
N LEU A 36 3.44 3.47 -9.48
CA LEU A 36 2.02 3.67 -9.76
C LEU A 36 1.80 4.95 -10.57
N LEU A 37 1.15 4.82 -11.73
CA LEU A 37 0.85 5.96 -12.60
C LEU A 37 -0.52 6.57 -12.29
N SER A 38 -1.52 5.74 -12.09
CA SER A 38 -2.88 6.19 -11.78
C SER A 38 -3.69 5.14 -11.03
N VAL A 39 -4.74 5.61 -10.37
CA VAL A 39 -5.81 4.78 -9.81
C VAL A 39 -7.11 5.09 -10.55
N ASP A 40 -7.99 4.11 -10.60
CA ASP A 40 -9.35 4.21 -11.08
C ASP A 40 -10.30 3.91 -9.91
N VAL A 41 -10.73 4.98 -9.25
CA VAL A 41 -11.61 4.99 -8.07
C VAL A 41 -12.57 6.18 -8.20
N PRO A 42 -13.85 6.05 -7.82
CA PRO A 42 -14.78 7.17 -7.87
C PRO A 42 -14.29 8.38 -7.06
N ALA A 43 -14.46 9.58 -7.61
CA ALA A 43 -13.95 10.81 -6.99
C ALA A 43 -14.58 11.10 -5.62
N ASP A 44 -15.84 10.71 -5.42
CA ASP A 44 -16.64 11.01 -4.24
C ASP A 44 -16.75 9.84 -3.25
N GLU A 45 -16.02 8.73 -3.49
CA GLU A 45 -16.04 7.57 -2.60
C GLU A 45 -14.99 7.72 -1.49
N GLU A 46 -15.48 7.91 -0.26
CA GLU A 46 -14.64 7.94 0.92
C GLU A 46 -14.08 6.55 1.27
N PRO A 47 -12.86 6.44 1.82
CA PRO A 47 -12.27 5.15 2.16
C PRO A 47 -13.13 4.34 3.15
N HIS A 48 -13.43 3.09 2.80
CA HIS A 48 -14.22 2.18 3.64
C HIS A 48 -13.83 0.71 3.44
N LEU A 49 -14.33 -0.16 4.34
CA LEU A 49 -14.19 -1.61 4.18
C LEU A 49 -14.91 -2.09 2.91
N GLY A 50 -14.26 -2.92 2.11
CA GLY A 50 -14.81 -3.43 0.86
C GLY A 50 -14.69 -2.48 -0.33
N GLN A 51 -14.16 -1.27 -0.16
CA GLN A 51 -13.83 -0.39 -1.28
C GLN A 51 -12.90 -1.11 -2.25
N ALA A 52 -13.16 -0.98 -3.55
CA ALA A 52 -12.37 -1.61 -4.59
C ALA A 52 -12.00 -0.60 -5.68
N TRP A 53 -10.79 -0.74 -6.24
CA TRP A 53 -10.30 0.13 -7.31
C TRP A 53 -9.36 -0.65 -8.23
N SER A 54 -9.06 -0.05 -9.38
CA SER A 54 -8.03 -0.58 -10.27
C SER A 54 -6.83 0.36 -10.34
N GLU A 55 -5.67 -0.19 -10.64
CA GLU A 55 -4.43 0.55 -10.75
C GLU A 55 -3.84 0.47 -12.16
N LEU A 56 -2.99 1.44 -12.52
CA LEU A 56 -2.12 1.36 -13.68
C LEU A 56 -0.67 1.58 -13.24
N THR A 57 0.15 0.54 -13.36
CA THR A 57 1.57 0.62 -13.04
C THR A 57 2.41 1.01 -14.25
N ALA A 58 3.62 1.54 -14.02
CA ALA A 58 4.56 1.94 -15.07
C ALA A 58 4.97 0.80 -16.02
N VAL A 59 4.85 -0.45 -15.58
CA VAL A 59 5.13 -1.65 -16.37
C VAL A 59 3.88 -2.20 -17.09
N GLY A 60 2.78 -1.45 -17.11
CA GLY A 60 1.55 -1.80 -17.82
C GLY A 60 0.68 -2.87 -17.15
N VAL A 61 1.01 -3.26 -15.91
CA VAL A 61 0.16 -4.14 -15.10
C VAL A 61 -1.01 -3.34 -14.53
N ARG A 62 -2.19 -3.94 -14.53
CA ARG A 62 -3.43 -3.38 -13.98
C ARG A 62 -4.00 -4.24 -12.85
N PRO A 63 -3.51 -4.07 -11.61
CA PRO A 63 -4.08 -4.73 -10.45
C PRO A 63 -5.51 -4.27 -10.16
N HIS A 64 -6.35 -5.19 -9.73
CA HIS A 64 -7.63 -4.90 -9.07
C HIS A 64 -7.49 -5.14 -7.58
N LEU A 65 -7.79 -4.13 -6.76
CA LEU A 65 -7.60 -4.15 -5.31
C LEU A 65 -8.94 -4.02 -4.57
N VAL A 66 -8.97 -4.57 -3.35
CA VAL A 66 -10.10 -4.44 -2.43
C VAL A 66 -9.60 -4.27 -0.99
N VAL A 67 -10.22 -3.36 -0.24
CA VAL A 67 -9.98 -3.20 1.20
C VAL A 67 -10.58 -4.38 1.96
N THR A 68 -9.76 -5.08 2.74
CA THR A 68 -10.16 -6.26 3.53
C THR A 68 -10.20 -6.02 5.03
N GLU A 69 -9.59 -4.94 5.51
CA GLU A 69 -9.64 -4.52 6.91
C GLU A 69 -9.59 -2.99 6.97
N PHE A 70 -10.47 -2.39 7.76
CA PHE A 70 -10.53 -0.95 7.94
C PHE A 70 -10.88 -0.63 9.40
N VAL A 71 -9.86 -0.31 10.19
CA VAL A 71 -9.99 0.09 11.60
C VAL A 71 -9.37 1.48 11.72
N PRO A 72 -10.19 2.54 11.87
CA PRO A 72 -9.73 3.92 11.90
C PRO A 72 -8.49 4.13 12.78
N PHE A 73 -7.48 4.75 12.19
CA PHE A 73 -6.22 5.16 12.83
C PHE A 73 -5.38 4.02 13.43
N ARG A 74 -5.74 2.76 13.16
CA ARG A 74 -5.07 1.57 13.72
C ARG A 74 -4.62 0.60 12.66
N THR A 75 -5.50 0.18 11.76
CA THR A 75 -5.16 -0.86 10.79
C THR A 75 -5.96 -0.69 9.51
N TRP A 76 -5.27 -0.87 8.39
CA TRP A 76 -5.87 -0.93 7.08
C TRP A 76 -5.21 -2.08 6.31
N ALA A 77 -5.98 -2.86 5.57
CA ALA A 77 -5.44 -3.93 4.76
C ALA A 77 -6.19 -4.07 3.45
N GLU A 78 -5.48 -4.58 2.46
CA GLU A 78 -5.97 -4.77 1.11
C GLU A 78 -5.48 -6.09 0.50
N ARG A 79 -6.16 -6.49 -0.56
CA ARG A 79 -5.75 -7.57 -1.45
C ARG A 79 -5.84 -7.09 -2.89
N GLY A 80 -4.78 -7.28 -3.66
CA GLY A 80 -4.70 -7.00 -5.08
C GLY A 80 -4.52 -8.26 -5.92
N THR A 81 -5.12 -8.31 -7.10
CA THR A 81 -4.96 -9.42 -8.05
C THR A 81 -4.68 -8.93 -9.47
N TRP A 82 -3.81 -9.62 -10.20
CA TRP A 82 -3.56 -9.42 -11.63
C TRP A 82 -2.89 -10.64 -12.25
N ARG A 83 -3.30 -11.06 -13.45
CA ARG A 83 -2.60 -12.07 -14.28
C ARG A 83 -1.94 -13.23 -13.48
N GLY A 84 -2.71 -13.98 -12.70
CA GLY A 84 -2.20 -15.13 -11.94
C GLY A 84 -1.28 -14.78 -10.75
N VAL A 85 -1.23 -13.51 -10.35
CA VAL A 85 -0.58 -12.97 -9.16
C VAL A 85 -1.64 -12.42 -8.20
N GLU A 86 -1.44 -12.70 -6.92
CA GLU A 86 -2.18 -12.12 -5.81
C GLU A 86 -1.18 -11.45 -4.87
N ALA A 87 -1.51 -10.28 -4.35
CA ALA A 87 -0.74 -9.59 -3.33
C ALA A 87 -1.65 -9.14 -2.20
N SER A 88 -1.12 -9.09 -0.98
CA SER A 88 -1.76 -8.41 0.14
C SER A 88 -0.81 -7.42 0.79
N LEU A 89 -1.38 -6.35 1.34
CA LEU A 89 -0.69 -5.37 2.14
C LEU A 89 -1.55 -5.06 3.36
N ARG A 90 -0.92 -5.00 4.52
CA ARG A 90 -1.49 -4.55 5.77
C ARG A 90 -0.62 -3.43 6.32
N LEU A 91 -1.24 -2.31 6.63
CA LEU A 91 -0.64 -1.20 7.34
C LEU A 91 -1.16 -1.18 8.78
N ARG A 92 -0.24 -1.12 9.75
CA ARG A 92 -0.54 -0.90 11.16
C ARG A 92 0.02 0.44 11.59
N PHE A 93 -0.79 1.20 12.30
CA PHE A 93 -0.47 2.54 12.78
C PHE A 93 -0.37 2.49 14.29
N THR A 94 0.78 2.90 14.82
CA THR A 94 1.03 2.97 16.27
C THR A 94 1.45 4.38 16.63
N ALA A 95 0.70 5.06 17.47
CA ALA A 95 1.09 6.37 17.98
C ALA A 95 2.41 6.27 18.76
N LEU A 96 3.28 7.25 18.55
CA LEU A 96 4.52 7.44 19.32
C LEU A 96 4.39 8.74 20.13
N GLY A 97 5.31 8.97 21.08
CA GLY A 97 5.31 10.20 21.89
C GLY A 97 5.28 11.46 21.02
N SER A 98 6.02 11.46 19.91
CA SER A 98 5.84 12.38 18.79
C SER A 98 5.68 11.59 17.48
N GLY A 99 4.60 11.83 16.73
CA GLY A 99 4.34 11.17 15.46
C GLY A 99 3.76 9.76 15.58
N CYS A 100 4.02 8.92 14.58
CA CYS A 100 3.56 7.53 14.56
C CYS A 100 4.52 6.59 13.83
N ARG A 101 4.44 5.31 14.17
CA ARG A 101 5.05 4.23 13.40
C ARG A 101 4.01 3.63 12.45
N VAL A 102 4.38 3.52 11.18
CA VAL A 102 3.64 2.77 10.16
C VAL A 102 4.40 1.49 9.85
N GLN A 103 3.79 0.35 10.18
CA GLN A 103 4.32 -0.98 9.87
C GLN A 103 3.54 -1.58 8.71
N ALA A 104 4.26 -1.92 7.64
CA ALA A 104 3.73 -2.59 6.46
C ALA A 104 4.12 -4.07 6.48
N GLU A 105 3.14 -4.93 6.28
CA GLU A 105 3.29 -6.37 6.16
C GLU A 105 2.56 -6.82 4.91
N GLY A 106 3.14 -7.71 4.13
CA GLY A 106 2.45 -8.21 2.97
C GLY A 106 3.05 -9.48 2.41
N GLU A 107 2.35 -10.04 1.45
CA GLU A 107 2.80 -11.20 0.70
C GLU A 107 2.39 -11.09 -0.76
N VAL A 108 3.20 -11.67 -1.63
CA VAL A 108 2.94 -11.77 -3.06
C VAL A 108 3.01 -13.24 -3.44
N THR A 109 1.95 -13.75 -4.04
CA THR A 109 1.82 -15.11 -4.51
C THR A 109 1.69 -15.11 -6.03
N GLY A 110 2.59 -15.84 -6.71
CA GLY A 110 2.55 -16.01 -8.16
C GLY A 110 2.30 -17.46 -8.57
N THR A 111 1.61 -17.65 -9.69
CA THR A 111 1.32 -18.95 -10.30
C THR A 111 1.83 -19.03 -11.74
N GLY A 112 2.14 -20.24 -12.20
CA GLY A 112 2.60 -20.50 -13.57
C GLY A 112 3.82 -19.65 -13.97
N VAL A 113 3.77 -19.07 -15.17
CA VAL A 113 4.83 -18.21 -15.72
C VAL A 113 5.09 -16.94 -14.89
N TYR A 114 4.13 -16.54 -14.04
CA TYR A 114 4.23 -15.36 -13.19
C TYR A 114 4.86 -15.64 -11.82
N ALA A 115 5.18 -16.90 -11.51
CA ALA A 115 5.84 -17.27 -10.25
C ALA A 115 7.23 -16.61 -10.09
N VAL A 116 7.99 -16.46 -11.18
CA VAL A 116 9.32 -15.83 -11.15
C VAL A 116 9.22 -14.31 -10.97
N ALA A 117 8.23 -13.67 -11.61
CA ALA A 117 7.97 -12.24 -11.45
C ALA A 117 7.55 -11.91 -10.00
N ALA A 118 6.72 -12.75 -9.37
CA ALA A 118 6.36 -12.59 -7.96
C ALA A 118 7.59 -12.73 -7.03
N VAL A 119 8.54 -13.60 -7.38
CA VAL A 119 9.77 -13.82 -6.60
C VAL A 119 10.69 -12.60 -6.60
N SER A 120 10.92 -11.98 -7.75
CA SER A 120 11.83 -10.82 -7.85
C SER A 120 11.24 -9.58 -7.17
N SER A 121 9.91 -9.39 -7.23
CA SER A 121 9.24 -8.29 -6.53
C SER A 121 9.41 -8.38 -5.01
N GLY A 122 9.29 -9.58 -4.41
CA GLY A 122 9.31 -9.75 -2.95
C GLY A 122 10.66 -9.45 -2.28
N VAL A 123 11.80 -9.69 -2.94
CA VAL A 123 13.14 -9.55 -2.33
C VAL A 123 13.47 -8.08 -2.01
N LEU A 124 13.02 -7.15 -2.84
CA LEU A 124 13.25 -5.72 -2.65
C LEU A 124 11.99 -4.97 -2.16
N ALA A 125 10.84 -5.64 -2.11
CA ALA A 125 9.55 -5.06 -1.73
C ALA A 125 9.63 -4.29 -0.41
N GLY A 126 10.22 -4.87 0.64
CA GLY A 126 10.30 -4.20 1.95
C GLY A 126 11.04 -2.85 1.90
N ARG A 127 12.17 -2.78 1.17
CA ARG A 127 12.93 -1.52 1.03
C ARG A 127 12.19 -0.50 0.16
N ALA A 128 11.59 -0.94 -0.94
CA ALA A 128 10.80 -0.09 -1.82
C ALA A 128 9.58 0.50 -1.08
N ILE A 129 8.82 -0.34 -0.36
CA ILE A 129 7.69 0.09 0.48
C ILE A 129 8.15 1.08 1.55
N ALA A 130 9.27 0.83 2.22
CA ALA A 130 9.79 1.80 3.19
C ALA A 130 10.15 3.15 2.55
N ALA A 131 10.69 3.15 1.32
CA ALA A 131 11.00 4.38 0.60
C ALA A 131 9.73 5.14 0.19
N ASP A 132 8.74 4.43 -0.35
CA ASP A 132 7.43 4.95 -0.74
C ASP A 132 6.68 5.54 0.48
N LEU A 133 6.67 4.85 1.62
CA LEU A 133 6.06 5.36 2.86
C LEU A 133 6.77 6.61 3.40
N ARG A 134 8.10 6.68 3.31
CA ARG A 134 8.83 7.91 3.66
C ARG A 134 8.49 9.06 2.72
N LYS A 135 8.23 8.77 1.44
CA LYS A 135 7.77 9.77 0.47
C LYS A 135 6.39 10.29 0.83
N ALA A 136 5.45 9.40 1.15
CA ALA A 136 4.13 9.78 1.67
C ALA A 136 4.24 10.69 2.91
N GLY A 137 5.12 10.33 3.86
CA GLY A 137 5.39 11.15 5.03
C GLY A 137 5.83 12.59 4.73
N ARG A 138 6.61 12.82 3.67
CA ARG A 138 6.98 14.18 3.25
C ARG A 138 5.78 14.93 2.66
N LEU A 139 4.98 14.28 1.82
CA LEU A 139 3.81 14.88 1.19
C LEU A 139 2.70 15.25 2.18
N ILE A 140 2.56 14.50 3.28
CA ILE A 140 1.63 14.86 4.37
C ILE A 140 2.05 16.20 5.00
N ALA A 141 3.36 16.44 5.16
CA ALA A 141 3.87 17.68 5.75
C ALA A 141 3.62 18.92 4.86
N GLU A 142 3.56 18.74 3.54
CA GLU A 142 3.30 19.82 2.57
C GLU A 142 1.81 20.23 2.53
N ARG A 143 0.92 19.44 3.15
CA ARG A 143 -0.53 19.65 3.16
C ARG A 143 -1.09 20.14 4.51
N ALA A 144 -0.27 20.16 5.55
CA ALA A 144 -0.62 20.61 6.90
C ALA A 144 -0.34 22.11 7.08
#